data_AF-A0A1F2Y1Y6-F1
#
_entry.id   AF-A0A1F2Y1Y6-F1
#
_cell.length_a   1.000
_cell.length_b   1.000
_cell.length_c   1.000
_cell.angle_alpha   90.00
_cell.angle_beta   90.00
_cell.angle_gamma   90.00
#
_symmetry.space_group_name_H-M   'P 1'
#
loop_
_entity.id
_entity.type
_entity.pdbx_description
1 polymer ?
#
loop_
_entity_poly.entity_id
_entity_poly.type
_entity_poly.pdbx_seq_one_letter_code
_entity_poly.pdbx_strand_id
1 'polypeptide(L)'
;MIERNAASELTATRLVSQLRACEASALAFCRLLERWGRGEAVPATPGARQAALRRAADRVETAIAGLERPLSRYLLELEPERAEGKSWYAGPGMGELVEWQPVLERAGVRASPNRVAAVYLELAVLVRALEGLTTADSLGAAPDRSSLWAGLFDLRDTLLGSTVEDLRALAA
;
A
#
# COMPACT_ATOMS: atom_id res chain seq x y z
N MET A 1 3.19 18.38 3.96
CA MET A 1 4.56 17.87 4.24
C MET A 1 5.42 17.52 3.01
N ILE A 2 4.95 16.64 2.10
CA ILE A 2 5.71 16.23 0.89
C ILE A 2 6.06 17.45 0.02
N GLU A 3 5.09 18.33 -0.20
CA GLU A 3 5.25 19.57 -0.97
C GLU A 3 6.35 20.49 -0.43
N ARG A 4 6.54 20.55 0.89
CA ARG A 4 7.54 21.41 1.54
C ARG A 4 8.98 20.92 1.34
N ASN A 5 9.16 19.64 1.00
CA ASN A 5 10.47 18.99 0.94
C ASN A 5 10.90 18.64 -0.49
N ALA A 6 9.98 18.73 -1.47
CA ALA A 6 10.30 18.50 -2.87
C ALA A 6 11.14 19.65 -3.45
N ALA A 7 12.03 19.35 -4.40
CA ALA A 7 12.80 20.38 -5.09
C ALA A 7 11.96 21.19 -6.08
N SER A 8 10.78 20.68 -6.46
CA SER A 8 9.82 21.39 -7.31
C SER A 8 8.36 21.02 -6.99
N GLU A 9 7.45 21.96 -7.24
CA GLU A 9 6.00 21.74 -7.14
C GLU A 9 5.52 20.62 -8.07
N LEU A 10 6.15 20.47 -9.24
CA LEU A 10 5.84 19.39 -10.19
C LEU A 10 6.19 18.01 -9.61
N THR A 11 7.35 17.86 -8.96
CA THR A 11 7.74 16.61 -8.29
C THR A 11 6.73 16.28 -7.18
N ALA A 12 6.42 17.27 -6.33
CA ALA A 12 5.46 17.09 -5.25
C ALA A 12 4.08 16.66 -5.76
N THR A 13 3.53 17.38 -6.73
CA THR A 13 2.19 17.11 -7.29
C THR A 13 2.11 15.70 -7.88
N ARG A 14 3.13 15.28 -8.64
CA ARG A 14 3.19 13.94 -9.22
C ARG A 14 3.24 12.87 -8.13
N LEU A 15 4.13 13.01 -7.14
CA LEU A 15 4.22 12.05 -6.06
C LEU A 15 2.93 11.96 -5.25
N VAL A 16 2.37 13.09 -4.83
CA VAL A 16 1.11 13.13 -4.06
C VAL A 16 -0.02 12.48 -4.85
N SER A 17 -0.13 12.76 -6.14
CA SER A 17 -1.16 12.15 -7.00
C SER A 17 -1.03 10.62 -7.06
N GLN A 18 0.20 10.09 -7.17
CA GLN A 18 0.43 8.64 -7.21
C GLN A 18 0.23 7.98 -5.84
N LEU A 19 0.70 8.59 -4.75
CA LEU A 19 0.44 8.06 -3.40
C LEU A 19 -1.05 7.96 -3.10
N ARG A 20 -1.85 8.96 -3.51
CA ARG A 20 -3.32 8.92 -3.39
C ARG A 20 -3.94 7.82 -4.24
N ALA A 21 -3.42 7.57 -5.45
CA ALA A 21 -3.87 6.47 -6.29
C ALA A 21 -3.57 5.11 -5.64
N CYS A 22 -2.37 4.95 -5.07
CA CYS A 22 -2.00 3.75 -4.32
C CYS A 22 -2.91 3.55 -3.11
N GLU A 23 -3.13 4.59 -2.31
CA GLU A 23 -4.01 4.56 -1.13
C GLU A 23 -5.44 4.14 -1.48
N ALA A 24 -6.03 4.77 -2.51
CA ALA A 24 -7.38 4.48 -2.94
C ALA A 24 -7.53 3.03 -3.44
N SER A 25 -6.57 2.55 -4.24
CA SER A 25 -6.56 1.17 -4.74
C SER A 25 -6.35 0.16 -3.60
N ALA A 26 -5.41 0.44 -2.68
CA ALA A 26 -5.12 -0.40 -1.52
C ALA A 26 -6.35 -0.54 -0.61
N LEU A 27 -6.99 0.58 -0.26
CA LEU A 27 -8.24 0.58 0.52
C LEU A 27 -9.34 -0.23 -0.15
N ALA A 28 -9.50 -0.10 -1.47
CA ALA A 28 -10.50 -0.87 -2.21
C ALA A 28 -10.22 -2.39 -2.17
N PHE A 29 -8.95 -2.78 -2.26
CA PHE A 29 -8.52 -4.17 -2.14
C PHE A 29 -8.75 -4.72 -0.73
N CYS A 30 -8.27 -4.02 0.31
CA CYS A 30 -8.43 -4.44 1.71
C CYS A 30 -9.91 -4.56 2.08
N ARG A 31 -10.74 -3.57 1.73
CA ARG A 31 -12.19 -3.61 1.99
C ARG A 31 -12.87 -4.77 1.28
N LEU A 32 -12.45 -5.15 0.06
CA LEU A 32 -13.01 -6.32 -0.62
C LEU A 32 -12.79 -7.59 0.21
N LEU A 33 -11.57 -7.79 0.72
CA LEU A 33 -11.21 -8.96 1.51
C LEU A 33 -11.86 -8.95 2.90
N GLU A 34 -11.87 -7.80 3.58
CA GLU A 34 -12.54 -7.64 4.87
C GLU A 34 -14.03 -7.98 4.81
N ARG A 35 -14.72 -7.58 3.73
CA ARG A 35 -16.14 -7.91 3.53
C ARG A 35 -16.34 -9.42 3.45
N TRP A 36 -15.48 -10.13 2.74
CA TRP A 36 -15.52 -11.60 2.71
C TRP A 36 -15.16 -12.21 4.06
N GLY A 37 -14.23 -11.60 4.80
CA GLY A 37 -13.92 -11.95 6.19
C GLY A 37 -15.15 -11.85 7.11
N ARG A 38 -15.99 -10.83 6.92
CA ARG A 38 -17.29 -10.64 7.60
C ARG A 38 -18.40 -11.56 7.08
N GLY A 39 -18.15 -12.37 6.05
CA GLY A 39 -19.13 -13.27 5.45
C GLY A 39 -20.04 -12.62 4.40
N GLU A 40 -19.75 -11.39 3.95
CA GLU A 40 -20.53 -10.73 2.90
C GLU A 40 -20.29 -11.39 1.54
N ALA A 41 -21.33 -11.99 0.97
CA ALA A 41 -21.27 -12.64 -0.33
C ALA A 41 -21.46 -11.64 -1.50
N VAL A 42 -20.64 -10.60 -1.57
CA VAL A 42 -20.69 -9.62 -2.67
C VAL A 42 -19.35 -9.56 -3.41
N PRO A 43 -19.33 -9.68 -4.75
CA PRO A 43 -20.45 -10.07 -5.62
C PRO A 43 -21.09 -11.43 -5.27
N ALA A 44 -22.33 -11.66 -5.72
CA ALA A 44 -23.15 -12.81 -5.30
C ALA A 44 -22.56 -14.18 -5.71
N THR A 45 -21.89 -14.24 -6.87
CA THR A 45 -21.36 -15.50 -7.40
C THR A 45 -19.85 -15.65 -7.15
N PRO A 46 -19.34 -16.88 -6.96
CA PRO A 46 -17.91 -17.13 -6.85
C PRO A 46 -17.09 -16.59 -8.03
N GLY A 47 -17.57 -16.78 -9.26
CA GLY A 47 -16.89 -16.25 -10.46
C GLY A 47 -16.81 -14.72 -10.49
N ALA A 48 -17.86 -14.03 -10.05
CA ALA A 48 -17.83 -12.57 -9.94
C ALA A 48 -16.91 -12.09 -8.81
N ARG A 49 -16.79 -12.84 -7.70
CA ARG A 49 -15.80 -12.57 -6.64
C ARG A 49 -14.37 -12.78 -7.13
N GLN A 50 -14.09 -13.85 -7.88
CA GLN A 50 -12.79 -14.05 -8.54
C GLN A 50 -12.42 -12.87 -9.43
N ALA A 51 -13.34 -12.44 -10.30
CA ALA A 51 -13.12 -11.30 -11.17
C ALA A 51 -12.95 -9.98 -10.39
N ALA A 52 -13.64 -9.82 -9.25
CA ALA A 52 -13.46 -8.68 -8.37
C ALA A 52 -12.06 -8.66 -7.73
N LEU A 53 -11.56 -9.81 -7.26
CA LEU A 53 -10.20 -9.92 -6.71
C LEU A 53 -9.16 -9.57 -7.77
N ARG A 54 -9.24 -10.17 -8.96
CA ARG A 54 -8.30 -9.90 -10.06
C ARG A 54 -8.24 -8.43 -10.42
N ARG A 55 -9.40 -7.79 -10.60
CA ARG A 55 -9.48 -6.35 -10.90
C ARG A 55 -8.97 -5.47 -9.77
N ALA A 56 -9.18 -5.88 -8.51
CA ALA A 56 -8.64 -5.15 -7.37
C ALA A 56 -7.11 -5.26 -7.35
N ALA A 57 -6.56 -6.47 -7.55
CA ALA A 57 -5.12 -6.70 -7.61
C ALA A 57 -4.46 -5.92 -8.77
N ASP A 58 -5.04 -5.99 -9.97
CA ASP A 58 -4.56 -5.28 -11.17
C ASP A 58 -4.52 -3.75 -10.97
N ARG A 59 -5.56 -3.17 -10.36
CA ARG A 59 -5.58 -1.72 -10.04
C ARG A 59 -4.53 -1.31 -9.03
N VAL A 60 -4.29 -2.13 -8.01
CA VAL A 60 -3.26 -1.85 -7.01
C VAL A 60 -1.87 -1.98 -7.64
N GLU A 61 -1.65 -3.03 -8.42
CA GLU A 61 -0.40 -3.24 -9.16
C GLU A 61 -0.08 -2.03 -10.04
N THR A 62 -1.05 -1.57 -10.84
CA THR A 62 -0.89 -0.42 -11.73
C THR A 62 -0.53 0.85 -10.95
N ALA A 63 -1.19 1.07 -9.80
CA ALA A 63 -0.91 2.24 -8.97
C ALA A 63 0.51 2.19 -8.37
N ILE A 64 0.92 1.04 -7.82
CA ILE A 64 2.25 0.85 -7.23
C ILE A 64 3.34 0.94 -8.30
N ALA A 65 3.15 0.31 -9.47
CA ALA A 65 4.08 0.43 -10.59
C ALA A 65 4.23 1.90 -11.04
N GLY A 66 3.14 2.67 -11.03
CA GLY A 66 3.14 4.11 -11.31
C GLY A 66 3.91 4.96 -10.29
N LEU A 67 4.14 4.43 -9.08
CA LEU A 67 4.84 5.12 -7.99
C LEU A 67 6.37 5.10 -8.14
N GLU A 68 6.94 4.10 -8.83
CA GLU A 68 8.39 3.84 -8.88
C GLU A 68 9.21 5.08 -9.23
N ARG A 69 8.90 5.71 -10.37
CA ARG A 69 9.62 6.89 -10.87
C ARG A 69 9.45 8.13 -9.98
N PRO A 70 8.23 8.59 -9.66
CA PRO A 70 8.05 9.78 -8.84
C PRO A 70 8.63 9.62 -7.43
N LEU A 71 8.50 8.43 -6.83
CA LEU A 71 9.05 8.16 -5.50
C LEU A 71 10.57 8.13 -5.52
N SER A 72 11.18 7.46 -6.49
CA SER A 72 12.65 7.43 -6.62
C SER A 72 13.22 8.82 -6.85
N ARG A 73 12.55 9.65 -7.66
CA ARG A 73 12.97 11.05 -7.85
C ARG A 73 12.89 11.85 -6.55
N TYR A 74 11.77 11.76 -5.85
CA TYR A 74 11.57 12.48 -4.59
C TYR A 74 12.56 12.05 -3.50
N LEU A 75 12.85 10.75 -3.38
CA LEU A 75 13.84 10.23 -2.43
C LEU A 75 15.26 10.79 -2.67
N LEU A 76 15.62 11.08 -3.92
CA LEU A 76 16.89 11.74 -4.25
C LEU A 76 16.88 13.23 -3.85
N GLU A 77 15.75 13.92 -4.07
CA GLU A 77 15.58 15.35 -3.71
C GLU A 77 15.49 15.57 -2.19
N LEU A 78 15.04 14.56 -1.46
CA LEU A 78 14.82 14.64 -0.01
C LEU A 78 16.12 14.71 0.79
N GLU A 79 17.30 14.50 0.18
CA GLU A 79 18.65 14.70 0.76
C GLU A 79 18.67 14.60 2.30
N PRO A 80 18.65 13.37 2.85
CA PRO A 80 18.45 13.19 4.28
C PRO A 80 19.62 13.79 5.06
N GLU A 81 19.31 14.48 6.16
CA GLU A 81 20.31 15.13 7.03
C GLU A 81 21.23 14.11 7.72
N ARG A 82 20.76 12.87 7.88
CA ARG A 82 21.48 11.75 8.50
C ARG A 82 21.22 10.46 7.72
N ALA A 83 22.21 9.57 7.69
CA ALA A 83 22.06 8.25 7.08
C ALA A 83 21.11 7.32 7.86
N GLU A 84 20.93 7.52 9.16
CA GLU A 84 20.14 6.67 10.06
C GLU A 84 18.87 7.39 10.54
N GLY A 85 17.87 7.51 9.66
CA GLY A 85 16.51 7.90 10.06
C GLY A 85 15.71 6.69 10.53
N LYS A 86 14.77 6.88 11.47
CA LYS A 86 13.77 5.85 11.82
C LYS A 86 12.50 6.08 11.03
N SER A 87 11.95 5.02 10.43
CA SER A 87 10.67 5.06 9.74
C SER A 87 9.57 5.59 10.67
N TRP A 88 8.72 6.49 10.17
CA TRP A 88 7.67 7.15 10.97
C TRP A 88 6.47 6.24 11.25
N TYR A 89 6.38 5.12 10.54
CA TYR A 89 5.40 4.07 10.78
C TYR A 89 6.10 2.83 11.32
N ALA A 90 5.38 2.08 12.14
CA ALA A 90 5.82 0.78 12.60
C ALA A 90 5.48 -0.29 11.54
N GLY A 91 6.27 -1.36 11.51
CA GLY A 91 5.92 -2.57 10.78
C GLY A 91 4.60 -3.19 11.27
N PRO A 92 4.09 -4.19 10.54
CA PRO A 92 2.82 -4.83 10.87
C PRO A 92 2.82 -5.43 12.29
N GLY A 93 1.72 -5.24 13.02
CA GLY A 93 1.53 -5.87 14.33
C GLY A 93 1.10 -7.34 14.23
N MET A 94 1.37 -8.14 15.28
CA MET A 94 0.97 -9.55 15.35
C MET A 94 -0.55 -9.78 15.16
N GLY A 95 -1.38 -8.79 15.50
CA GLY A 95 -2.84 -8.84 15.31
C GLY A 95 -3.33 -8.63 13.87
N GLU A 96 -2.42 -8.34 12.94
CA GLU A 96 -2.74 -8.09 11.52
C GLU A 96 -2.64 -9.37 10.67
N LEU A 97 -2.21 -10.47 11.29
CA LEU A 97 -2.12 -11.78 10.66
C LEU A 97 -3.51 -12.41 10.59
N VAL A 98 -4.04 -12.51 9.37
CA VAL A 98 -5.34 -13.10 9.09
C VAL A 98 -5.16 -14.46 8.40
N GLU A 99 -5.88 -15.47 8.86
CA GLU A 99 -5.97 -16.76 8.19
C GLU A 99 -6.93 -16.64 6.98
N TRP A 100 -6.37 -16.44 5.80
CA TRP A 100 -7.18 -16.18 4.59
C TRP A 100 -7.77 -17.41 3.94
N GLN A 101 -7.23 -18.61 4.18
CA GLN A 101 -7.72 -19.84 3.57
C GLN A 101 -9.24 -20.06 3.79
N PRO A 102 -9.76 -20.06 5.03
CA PRO A 102 -11.19 -20.27 5.27
C PRO A 102 -12.07 -19.16 4.66
N VAL A 103 -11.53 -17.94 4.55
CA VAL A 103 -12.24 -16.81 3.93
C VAL A 103 -12.38 -17.01 2.43
N LEU A 104 -11.28 -17.39 1.76
CA LEU A 104 -11.24 -17.63 0.31
C LEU A 104 -12.08 -18.84 -0.09
N GLU A 105 -12.02 -19.92 0.69
CA GLU A 105 -12.85 -21.11 0.50
C GLU A 105 -14.34 -20.78 0.59
N ARG A 106 -14.76 -20.04 1.63
CA ARG A 106 -16.15 -19.61 1.79
C ARG A 106 -16.60 -18.65 0.68
N ALA A 107 -15.70 -17.78 0.23
CA ALA A 107 -15.96 -16.91 -0.92
C ALA A 107 -16.00 -17.69 -2.25
N GLY A 108 -15.49 -18.93 -2.30
CA GLY A 108 -15.34 -19.70 -3.53
C GLY A 108 -14.33 -19.07 -4.51
N VAL A 109 -13.34 -18.35 -3.99
CA VAL A 109 -12.29 -17.67 -4.75
C VAL A 109 -11.04 -18.53 -4.75
N ARG A 110 -10.45 -18.75 -5.93
CA ARG A 110 -9.19 -19.48 -6.12
C ARG A 110 -8.04 -18.49 -6.16
N ALA A 111 -7.36 -18.35 -5.03
CA ALA A 111 -6.15 -17.54 -4.89
C ALA A 111 -5.24 -18.19 -3.84
N SER A 112 -3.93 -17.93 -3.91
CA SER A 112 -3.00 -18.39 -2.88
C SER A 112 -3.25 -17.64 -1.57
N PRO A 113 -3.62 -18.32 -0.46
CA PRO A 113 -3.85 -17.66 0.83
C PRO A 113 -2.62 -16.90 1.31
N ASN A 114 -1.42 -17.42 1.06
CA ASN A 114 -0.17 -16.79 1.47
C ASN A 114 0.09 -15.48 0.72
N ARG A 115 -0.21 -15.44 -0.60
CA ARG A 115 -0.08 -14.21 -1.39
C ARG A 115 -1.11 -13.18 -0.99
N VAL A 116 -2.35 -13.61 -0.73
CA VAL A 116 -3.39 -12.72 -0.20
C VAL A 116 -2.99 -12.14 1.15
N ALA A 117 -2.41 -12.97 2.04
CA ALA A 117 -1.91 -12.53 3.34
C ALA A 117 -0.82 -11.46 3.20
N ALA A 118 0.21 -11.75 2.40
CA ALA A 118 1.33 -10.84 2.18
C ALA A 118 0.86 -9.51 1.59
N VAL A 119 0.11 -9.55 0.48
CA VAL A 119 -0.42 -8.34 -0.17
C VAL A 119 -1.32 -7.56 0.77
N TYR A 120 -2.25 -8.21 1.48
CA TYR A 120 -3.13 -7.50 2.41
C TYR A 120 -2.34 -6.76 3.49
N LEU A 121 -1.32 -7.41 4.06
CA LEU A 121 -0.48 -6.84 5.10
C LEU A 121 0.27 -5.61 4.60
N GLU A 122 0.96 -5.72 3.47
CA GLU A 122 1.75 -4.62 2.93
C GLU A 122 0.89 -3.43 2.49
N LEU A 123 -0.30 -3.69 1.94
CA LEU A 123 -1.25 -2.64 1.61
C LEU A 123 -1.85 -1.98 2.85
N ALA A 124 -2.10 -2.73 3.93
CA ALA A 124 -2.55 -2.16 5.20
C ALA A 124 -1.46 -1.27 5.84
N VAL A 125 -0.20 -1.68 5.77
CA VAL A 125 0.95 -0.89 6.23
C VAL A 125 1.09 0.39 5.39
N LEU A 126 1.00 0.30 4.06
CA LEU A 126 1.00 1.47 3.17
C LEU A 126 -0.08 2.48 3.55
N VAL A 127 -1.34 2.03 3.67
CA VAL A 127 -2.47 2.90 4.04
C VAL A 127 -2.21 3.59 5.37
N ARG A 128 -1.80 2.83 6.39
CA ARG A 128 -1.49 3.37 7.72
C ARG A 128 -0.33 4.37 7.69
N ALA A 129 0.70 4.10 6.90
CA ALA A 129 1.83 5.01 6.75
C ALA A 129 1.40 6.36 6.16
N LEU A 130 0.50 6.35 5.17
CA LEU A 130 -0.06 7.56 4.54
C LEU A 130 -1.02 8.31 5.46
N GLU A 131 -1.88 7.59 6.18
CA GLU A 131 -2.74 8.16 7.24
C GLU A 131 -1.89 8.81 8.36
N GLY A 132 -0.78 8.16 8.74
CA GLY A 132 0.19 8.67 9.71
C GLY A 132 0.84 9.98 9.26
N LEU A 133 1.24 10.09 7.99
CA LEU A 133 1.78 11.35 7.44
C LEU A 133 0.74 12.47 7.46
N THR A 134 -0.51 12.16 7.10
CA THR A 134 -1.61 13.13 7.09
C THR A 134 -1.92 13.63 8.50
N THR A 135 -1.94 12.71 9.46
CA THR A 135 -2.17 13.01 10.89
C THR A 135 -1.02 13.81 11.49
N ALA A 136 0.23 13.45 11.18
CA ALA A 136 1.40 14.18 11.64
C ALA A 136 1.41 15.63 11.11
N ASP A 137 1.03 15.84 9.84
CA ASP A 137 0.95 17.18 9.26
C ASP A 137 -0.14 18.04 9.93
N SER A 138 -1.29 17.44 10.24
CA SER A 138 -2.41 18.17 10.90
C SER A 138 -2.11 18.54 12.36
N LEU A 139 -1.30 17.73 13.06
CA LEU A 139 -0.87 17.97 14.43
C LEU A 139 0.40 18.83 14.54
N GLY A 140 1.00 19.24 13.41
CA GLY A 140 2.28 19.95 13.41
C GLY A 140 3.47 19.10 13.89
N ALA A 141 3.33 17.78 13.89
CA ALA A 141 4.31 16.79 14.36
C ALA A 141 4.96 16.03 13.19
N ALA A 142 5.19 16.71 12.07
CA ALA A 142 5.76 16.12 10.87
C ALA A 142 7.11 15.44 11.15
N PRO A 143 7.38 14.21 10.64
CA PRO A 143 8.70 13.62 10.69
C PRO A 143 9.74 14.54 10.04
N ASP A 144 10.95 14.51 10.57
CA ASP A 144 12.09 15.16 9.93
C ASP A 144 12.43 14.52 8.57
N ARG A 145 13.30 15.18 7.80
CA ARG A 145 13.69 14.71 6.46
C ARG A 145 14.28 13.31 6.47
N SER A 146 15.06 12.96 7.49
CA SER A 146 15.73 11.65 7.58
C SER A 146 14.71 10.54 7.86
N SER A 147 13.77 10.77 8.78
CA SER A 147 12.66 9.86 9.06
C SER A 147 11.71 9.72 7.87
N LEU A 148 11.35 10.82 7.21
CA LEU A 148 10.53 10.81 5.99
C LEU A 148 11.23 10.07 4.84
N TRP A 149 12.55 10.16 4.75
CA TRP A 149 13.31 9.40 3.77
C TRP A 149 13.28 7.91 4.09
N ALA A 150 13.58 7.54 5.35
CA ALA A 150 13.65 6.15 5.79
C ALA A 150 12.36 5.38 5.50
N GLY A 151 11.21 5.90 5.94
CA GLY A 151 9.95 5.17 5.70
C GLY A 151 9.50 5.18 4.23
N LEU A 152 9.81 6.21 3.43
CA LEU A 152 9.45 6.22 2.01
C LEU A 152 10.33 5.23 1.22
N PHE A 153 11.59 5.09 1.63
CA PHE A 153 12.49 4.09 1.10
C PHE A 153 12.02 2.68 1.45
N ASP A 154 11.68 2.43 2.72
CA ASP A 154 11.16 1.13 3.18
C ASP A 154 9.88 0.74 2.41
N LEU A 155 8.90 1.65 2.32
CA LEU A 155 7.67 1.41 1.54
C LEU A 155 7.99 1.06 0.08
N ARG A 156 8.93 1.78 -0.54
CA ARG A 156 9.33 1.50 -1.93
C ARG A 156 9.91 0.10 -2.06
N ASP A 157 10.84 -0.27 -1.19
CA ASP A 157 11.57 -1.53 -1.26
C ASP A 157 10.62 -2.72 -1.10
N THR A 158 9.70 -2.64 -0.12
CA THR A 158 8.71 -3.70 0.10
C THR A 158 7.66 -3.79 -1.01
N LEU A 159 7.12 -2.65 -1.45
CA LEU A 159 6.06 -2.65 -2.46
C LEU A 159 6.58 -3.09 -3.84
N LEU A 160 7.72 -2.56 -4.27
CA LEU A 160 8.30 -2.87 -5.58
C LEU A 160 9.12 -4.16 -5.59
N GLY A 161 9.63 -4.62 -4.44
CA GLY A 161 10.45 -5.82 -4.34
C GLY A 161 9.65 -7.13 -4.39
N SER A 162 8.51 -7.21 -3.71
CA SER A 162 7.72 -8.46 -3.60
C SER A 162 6.23 -8.27 -3.84
N THR A 163 5.63 -7.19 -3.33
CA THR A 163 4.17 -6.99 -3.35
C THR A 163 3.61 -6.95 -4.77
N VAL A 164 4.30 -6.26 -5.70
CA VAL A 164 3.91 -6.18 -7.11
C VAL A 164 3.84 -7.56 -7.77
N GLU A 165 4.80 -8.44 -7.51
CA GLU A 165 4.81 -9.79 -8.11
C GLU A 165 3.65 -10.64 -7.58
N ASP A 166 3.35 -10.55 -6.28
CA ASP A 166 2.20 -11.24 -5.72
C ASP A 166 0.87 -10.69 -6.26
N LEU A 167 0.75 -9.37 -6.44
CA LEU A 167 -0.40 -8.74 -7.08
C LEU A 167 -0.59 -9.20 -8.53
N ARG A 168 0.48 -9.27 -9.33
CA ARG A 168 0.43 -9.80 -10.71
C ARG A 168 -0.07 -11.23 -10.73
N ALA A 169 0.41 -12.06 -9.81
CA ALA A 169 -0.05 -13.44 -9.71
C ALA A 169 -1.51 -13.56 -9.24
N LEU A 170 -2.00 -12.64 -8.42
CA LEU A 170 -3.41 -12.58 -8.04
C LEU A 170 -4.32 -12.07 -9.18
N ALA A 171 -3.77 -11.28 -10.12
CA ALA A 171 -4.49 -10.76 -11.27
C ALA A 171 -4.65 -11.78 -12.42
N ALA A 172 -3.75 -12.78 -12.50
CA ALA A 172 -3.77 -13.87 -13.50
C ALA A 172 -4.99 -14.82 -13.36
#